data_AF-A0A7N0ZVZ8-F1
#
_entry.id   AF-A0A7N0ZVZ8-F1
#
_cell.length_a   1.000
_cell.length_b   1.000
_cell.length_c   1.000
_cell.angle_alpha   90.00
_cell.angle_beta   90.00
_cell.angle_gamma   90.00
#
_symmetry.space_group_name_H-M   'P 1'
#
loop_
_entity.id
_entity.type
_entity.pdbx_description
1 polymer ?
#
loop_
_entity_poly.entity_id
_entity_poly.type
_entity_poly.pdbx_seq_one_letter_code
_entity_poly.pdbx_strand_id
1 'polypeptide(L)'
;MFMVWFSVQPDGQMPSDKTVGGGDDAFNTFFSETGAGKHVPRAIFVDLEPTVIDEVRTGAYRQLFHPEQLISGKEDAANNFARGHYTIGKEIVDLCRIGKSSRF
;
A
#
# COMPACT_ATOMS: atom_id res chain seq x y z
N MET A 1 3.97 10.99 -5.33
CA MET A 1 3.27 11.81 -6.35
C MET A 1 1.81 12.08 -5.95
N PHE A 2 0.94 11.06 -5.80
CA PHE A 2 -0.49 11.28 -5.46
C PHE A 2 -0.74 11.95 -4.10
N MET A 3 0.03 11.64 -3.08
CA MET A 3 -0.22 12.13 -1.71
C MET A 3 -0.08 13.65 -1.54
N VAL A 4 0.95 14.21 -2.18
CA VAL A 4 1.23 15.66 -2.12
C VAL A 4 0.11 16.44 -2.78
N TRP A 5 -0.46 15.90 -3.85
CA TRP A 5 -1.57 16.51 -4.56
C TRP A 5 -2.86 16.54 -3.71
N PHE A 6 -3.04 15.52 -2.89
CA PHE A 6 -4.16 15.38 -1.97
C PHE A 6 -3.89 15.95 -0.57
N SER A 7 -2.78 16.65 -0.35
CA SER A 7 -2.42 17.25 0.96
C SER A 7 -2.49 16.27 2.14
N VAL A 8 -2.30 14.98 1.89
CA VAL A 8 -2.27 13.94 2.94
C VAL A 8 -0.90 13.98 3.61
N GLN A 9 -0.90 14.07 4.94
CA GLN A 9 0.33 14.05 5.72
C GLN A 9 0.97 12.66 5.75
N PRO A 10 2.28 12.55 6.08
CA PRO A 10 2.96 11.26 6.11
C PRO A 10 2.39 10.23 7.11
N ASP A 11 1.63 10.69 8.09
CA ASP A 11 0.90 9.87 9.07
C ASP A 11 -0.52 9.47 8.60
N GLY A 12 -0.96 9.98 7.45
CA GLY A 12 -2.30 9.77 6.89
C GLY A 12 -3.35 10.75 7.39
N GLN A 13 -2.98 11.79 8.15
CA GLN A 13 -3.90 12.86 8.53
C GLN A 13 -4.14 13.82 7.37
N MET A 14 -5.37 14.32 7.27
CA MET A 14 -5.75 15.30 6.25
C MET A 14 -6.49 16.47 6.91
N PRO A 15 -5.80 17.50 7.39
CA PRO A 15 -6.42 18.60 8.15
C PRO A 15 -7.44 19.43 7.36
N SER A 16 -7.37 19.38 6.02
CA SER A 16 -8.31 20.04 5.13
C SER A 16 -9.64 19.30 5.03
N ASP A 17 -9.65 18.00 5.33
CA ASP A 17 -10.85 17.20 5.37
C ASP A 17 -11.52 17.39 6.74
N LYS A 18 -12.71 18.00 6.72
CA LYS A 18 -13.52 18.25 7.93
C LYS A 18 -14.66 17.24 8.06
N THR A 19 -14.81 16.33 7.11
CA THR A 19 -15.91 15.37 7.07
C THR A 19 -15.42 14.01 7.53
N VAL A 20 -14.95 13.93 8.78
CA VAL A 20 -14.70 12.65 9.45
C VAL A 20 -16.01 11.85 9.43
N GLY A 21 -16.07 10.80 8.61
CA GLY A 21 -17.28 10.00 8.39
C GLY A 21 -18.37 10.63 7.50
N GLY A 22 -18.08 11.71 6.77
CA GLY A 22 -18.95 12.30 5.75
C GLY A 22 -18.30 12.21 4.38
N GLY A 23 -18.92 11.50 3.45
CA GLY A 23 -18.28 11.06 2.21
C GLY A 23 -18.02 12.19 1.21
N ASP A 24 -16.74 12.51 1.02
CA ASP A 24 -16.24 13.03 -0.24
C ASP A 24 -15.91 11.82 -1.15
N ASP A 25 -16.91 11.39 -1.95
CA ASP A 25 -16.89 10.17 -2.76
C ASP A 25 -15.67 10.04 -3.71
N ALA A 26 -15.14 11.18 -4.16
CA ALA A 26 -13.97 11.21 -5.04
C ALA A 26 -12.67 10.75 -4.34
N PHE A 27 -12.53 11.03 -3.04
CA PHE A 27 -11.32 10.70 -2.29
C PHE A 27 -11.31 9.26 -1.79
N ASN A 28 -12.48 8.78 -1.36
CA ASN A 28 -12.71 7.40 -0.91
C ASN A 28 -12.44 6.34 -2.00
N THR A 29 -12.39 6.77 -3.27
CA THR A 29 -11.98 5.93 -4.39
C THR A 29 -10.54 5.44 -4.23
N PHE A 30 -9.63 6.28 -3.72
CA PHE A 30 -8.20 5.98 -3.61
C PHE A 30 -7.74 5.73 -2.17
N PHE A 31 -8.49 6.19 -1.17
CA PHE A 31 -8.16 6.05 0.23
C PHE A 31 -9.32 5.39 1.00
N SER A 32 -8.98 4.65 2.05
CA SER A 32 -9.92 4.20 3.07
C SER A 32 -9.70 5.01 4.34
N GLU A 33 -10.77 5.57 4.89
CA GLU A 33 -10.72 6.23 6.19
C GLU A 33 -10.86 5.20 7.32
N THR A 34 -9.99 5.28 8.31
CA THR A 34 -10.13 4.53 9.57
C THR A 34 -10.95 5.35 10.55
N GLY A 35 -11.57 4.71 11.56
CA GLY A 35 -12.34 5.43 12.59
C GLY A 35 -11.55 6.47 13.41
N ALA A 36 -10.23 6.55 13.24
CA ALA A 36 -9.36 7.58 13.83
C ALA A 36 -9.09 8.77 12.88
N GLY A 37 -9.82 8.89 11.76
CA GLY A 37 -9.65 9.95 10.76
C GLY A 37 -8.41 9.78 9.86
N LYS A 38 -7.70 8.65 9.99
CA LYS A 38 -6.52 8.36 9.17
C LYS A 38 -6.93 7.82 7.80
N HIS A 39 -6.38 8.43 6.77
CA HIS A 39 -6.58 8.07 5.37
C HIS A 39 -5.46 7.12 4.91
N VAL A 40 -5.84 5.88 4.64
CA VAL A 40 -4.91 4.83 4.19
C VAL A 40 -5.11 4.58 2.70
N PRO A 41 -4.05 4.62 1.86
CA PRO A 41 -4.18 4.33 0.44
C PRO A 41 -4.71 2.93 0.17
N ARG A 42 -5.63 2.80 -0.80
CA ARG A 42 -6.07 1.52 -1.37
C ARG A 42 -5.06 1.02 -2.40
N ALA A 43 -3.84 0.74 -1.94
CA ALA A 43 -2.72 0.30 -2.76
C ALA A 43 -2.06 -0.95 -2.16
N ILE A 44 -1.38 -1.72 -3.01
CA ILE A 44 -0.52 -2.83 -2.57
C ILE A 44 0.82 -2.65 -3.27
N PHE A 45 1.90 -2.71 -2.49
CA PHE A 45 3.26 -2.75 -2.98
C PHE A 45 3.76 -4.18 -2.90
N VAL A 46 4.29 -4.66 -4.01
CA VAL A 46 4.78 -6.03 -4.15
C VAL A 46 6.13 -5.97 -4.81
N ASP A 47 7.10 -6.59 -4.17
CA ASP A 47 8.42 -6.82 -4.74
C ASP A 47 8.87 -8.26 -4.41
N LEU A 48 9.66 -8.87 -5.27
CA LEU A 48 10.21 -10.21 -5.04
C LEU A 48 11.44 -10.15 -4.12
N GLU A 49 12.03 -8.97 -3.94
CA GLU A 49 13.10 -8.72 -2.98
C GLU A 49 12.69 -7.68 -1.91
N PRO A 50 13.29 -7.68 -0.70
CA PRO A 50 12.85 -6.81 0.39
C PRO A 50 13.32 -5.36 0.26
N THR A 51 14.37 -5.09 -0.52
CA THR A 51 15.11 -3.81 -0.52
C THR A 51 14.19 -2.59 -0.69
N VAL A 52 13.40 -2.56 -1.77
CA VAL A 52 12.51 -1.41 -2.07
C VAL A 52 11.36 -1.30 -1.07
N ILE A 53 10.82 -2.43 -0.63
CA ILE A 53 9.73 -2.47 0.34
C ILE A 53 10.20 -2.00 1.72
N ASP A 54 11.42 -2.33 2.12
CA ASP A 54 12.00 -1.91 3.40
C ASP A 54 12.27 -0.41 3.45
N GLU A 55 12.64 0.21 2.32
CA GLU A 55 12.70 1.67 2.21
C GLU A 55 11.32 2.31 2.44
N VAL A 56 10.24 1.72 1.94
CA VAL A 56 8.87 2.21 2.22
C VAL A 56 8.49 2.02 3.69
N ARG A 57 8.90 0.89 4.30
CA ARG A 57 8.64 0.56 5.72
C ARG A 57 9.41 1.45 6.69
N THR A 58 10.53 2.03 6.28
CA THR A 58 11.40 2.86 7.13
C THR A 58 11.36 4.33 6.75
N GLY A 59 10.85 4.65 5.56
CA GLY A 59 10.79 6.01 5.02
C GLY A 59 9.75 6.92 5.69
N ALA A 60 9.65 8.15 5.17
CA ALA A 60 8.79 9.18 5.72
C ALA A 60 7.30 8.78 5.80
N TYR A 61 6.83 7.98 4.84
CA TYR A 61 5.43 7.54 4.73
C TYR A 61 5.19 6.15 5.36
N ARG A 62 6.10 5.65 6.20
CA ARG A 62 5.98 4.32 6.82
C ARG A 62 4.69 4.08 7.59
N GLN A 63 4.13 5.15 8.16
CA GLN A 63 2.92 5.06 8.97
C GLN A 63 1.66 5.04 8.11
N LEU A 64 1.75 5.47 6.86
CA LEU A 64 0.59 5.64 6.01
C LEU A 64 -0.01 4.30 5.58
N PHE A 65 0.84 3.36 5.15
CA PHE A 65 0.42 2.08 4.62
C PHE A 65 0.16 1.07 5.73
N HIS A 66 -0.75 0.14 5.48
CA HIS A 66 -0.86 -1.03 6.33
C HIS A 66 0.28 -2.02 6.04
N PRO A 67 0.89 -2.65 7.06
CA PRO A 67 1.98 -3.61 6.84
C PRO A 67 1.60 -4.76 5.90
N GLU A 68 0.34 -5.20 5.89
CA GLU A 68 -0.14 -6.24 4.95
C GLU A 68 -0.24 -5.77 3.49
N GLN A 69 -0.20 -4.47 3.22
CA GLN A 69 -0.15 -3.90 1.87
C GLN A 69 1.29 -3.88 1.31
N LEU A 70 2.29 -4.20 2.13
CA LEU A 70 3.71 -4.16 1.78
C LEU A 70 4.25 -5.59 1.74
N ILE A 71 4.21 -6.23 0.57
CA ILE A 71 4.56 -7.64 0.38
C ILE A 71 5.94 -7.74 -0.25
N SER A 72 6.86 -8.45 0.40
CA SER A 72 8.19 -8.74 -0.11
C SER A 72 8.47 -10.24 -0.19
N GLY A 73 9.17 -10.65 -1.24
CA GLY A 73 9.75 -11.98 -1.36
C GLY A 73 11.14 -12.07 -0.72
N LYS A 74 11.76 -13.24 -0.86
CA LYS A 74 13.13 -13.51 -0.41
C LYS A 74 14.13 -13.64 -1.56
N GLU A 75 13.63 -13.75 -2.79
CA GLU A 75 14.41 -14.05 -3.99
C GLU A 75 13.92 -13.20 -5.15
N ASP A 76 14.84 -12.59 -5.89
CA ASP A 76 14.50 -11.73 -7.02
C ASP A 76 14.04 -12.50 -8.27
N ALA A 77 13.54 -11.80 -9.29
CA ALA A 77 13.32 -12.41 -10.61
C ALA A 77 14.62 -12.54 -11.42
N ALA A 78 15.73 -11.92 -10.99
CA ALA A 78 16.99 -11.80 -11.74
C ALA A 78 16.77 -11.32 -13.20
N ASN A 79 15.88 -10.34 -13.41
CA ASN A 79 15.47 -9.84 -14.73
C ASN A 79 14.91 -10.91 -15.68
N ASN A 80 14.45 -12.05 -15.15
CA ASN A 80 13.88 -13.15 -15.92
C ASN A 80 12.35 -13.22 -15.77
N PHE A 81 11.64 -13.01 -16.87
CA PHE A 81 10.18 -13.08 -16.92
C PHE A 81 9.64 -14.46 -16.49
N ALA A 82 10.26 -15.55 -16.94
CA ALA A 82 9.81 -16.89 -16.58
C ALA A 82 9.94 -17.14 -15.08
N ARG A 83 11.00 -16.60 -14.46
CA ARG A 83 11.20 -16.70 -13.01
C ARG A 83 10.12 -15.93 -12.26
N GLY A 84 9.85 -14.70 -12.68
CA GLY A 84 8.80 -13.85 -12.13
C GLY A 84 7.38 -14.38 -12.34
N HIS A 85 7.08 -15.06 -13.45
CA HIS A 85 5.72 -15.51 -13.74
C HIS A 85 5.42 -16.94 -13.26
N TYR A 86 6.33 -17.89 -13.49
CA TYR A 86 6.04 -19.32 -13.30
C TYR A 86 6.61 -19.92 -12.02
N THR A 87 7.66 -19.30 -11.45
CA THR A 87 8.34 -19.84 -10.26
C THR A 87 8.12 -18.93 -9.06
N ILE A 88 9.08 -18.05 -8.76
CA ILE A 88 9.09 -17.18 -7.59
C ILE A 88 7.83 -16.33 -7.47
N GLY A 89 7.37 -15.68 -8.54
CA GLY A 89 6.19 -14.82 -8.42
C GLY A 89 4.88 -15.59 -8.24
N LYS A 90 4.81 -16.88 -8.61
CA LYS A 90 3.63 -17.71 -8.34
C LYS A 90 3.39 -17.85 -6.83
N GLU A 91 4.46 -17.95 -6.03
CA GLU A 91 4.37 -18.06 -4.57
C GLU A 91 3.83 -16.77 -3.93
N ILE A 92 4.10 -15.61 -4.55
CA ILE A 92 3.69 -14.31 -4.02
C ILE A 92 2.28 -13.91 -4.46
N VAL A 93 1.80 -14.38 -5.62
CA VAL A 93 0.46 -14.06 -6.13
C VAL A 93 -0.66 -14.40 -5.14
N ASP A 94 -0.54 -15.51 -4.39
CA ASP A 94 -1.54 -15.90 -3.40
C ASP A 94 -1.52 -14.96 -2.18
N LEU A 95 -0.34 -14.52 -1.74
CA LEU A 95 -0.20 -13.51 -0.68
C LEU A 95 -0.82 -12.17 -1.10
N CYS A 96 -0.65 -11.76 -2.36
CA CYS A 96 -1.28 -10.57 -2.92
C CYS A 96 -2.81 -10.65 -2.92
N ARG A 97 -3.39 -11.84 -3.14
CA ARG A 97 -4.84 -12.04 -3.04
C ARG A 97 -5.33 -11.92 -1.60
N ILE A 98 -4.55 -12.40 -0.63
CA ILE A 98 -4.90 -12.29 0.79
C ILE A 98 -4.82 -10.83 1.26
N GLY A 99 -3.78 -10.09 0.86
CA GLY A 99 -3.63 -8.67 1.17
C GLY A 99 -4.75 -7.77 0.61
N LYS A 100 -5.46 -8.22 -0.45
CA LYS A 100 -6.68 -7.57 -0.95
C LYS A 100 -7.90 -7.80 -0.05
N SER A 101 -7.97 -8.92 0.68
CA SER A 101 -9.17 -9.35 1.39
C SER A 101 -9.26 -8.82 2.82
N SER A 102 -8.16 -8.35 3.40
CA SER A 102 -8.07 -8.08 4.84
C SER A 102 -8.68 -6.74 5.29
N ARG A 103 -9.26 -5.90 4.41
CA ARG A 103 -9.83 -4.60 4.82
C ARG A 103 -10.69 -3.91 3.74
N PHE A 104 -11.69 -4.62 3.22
CA PHE A 104 -12.92 -3.98 2.73
C PHE A 104 -14.02 -4.19 3.76
#